data_AF-A0A6L4B2X4-F1
#
_entry.id   AF-A0A6L4B2X4-F1
#
_cell.length_a   1.000
_cell.length_b   1.000
_cell.length_c   1.000
_cell.angle_alpha   90.00
_cell.angle_beta   90.00
_cell.angle_gamma   90.00
#
_symmetry.space_group_name_H-M   'P 1'
#
loop_
_entity.id
_entity.type
_entity.pdbx_description
1 polymer ?
#
loop_
_entity_poly.entity_id
_entity_poly.type
_entity_poly.pdbx_seq_one_letter_code
_entity_poly.pdbx_strand_id
1 'polypeptide(L)'
;MKPTTDLPGVQWIPSNSTVGHAFIEGECSRCAKDAPSSQGKPFEECDDHELCPILAASSRSEAVEWRRMPDGEVKCLGFVEAGSATPARCDKTQDMFEGG
;
A
#
# COMPACT_ATOMS: atom_id res chain seq x y z
N MET A 1 -0.27 -9.11 16.44
CA MET A 1 0.61 -8.05 15.91
C MET A 1 1.76 -8.75 15.22
N LYS A 2 1.86 -8.69 13.88
CA LYS A 2 3.03 -9.25 13.19
C LYS A 2 4.25 -8.39 13.55
N PRO A 3 5.38 -8.97 13.98
CA PRO A 3 6.56 -8.20 14.31
C PRO A 3 7.06 -7.49 13.03
N THR A 4 7.09 -6.15 13.06
CA THR A 4 7.58 -5.27 12.00
C THR A 4 9.10 -5.35 11.79
N THR A 5 9.77 -6.23 12.54
CA THR A 5 11.23 -6.41 12.56
C THR A 5 11.79 -7.11 11.31
N ASP A 6 10.96 -7.78 10.50
CA ASP A 6 11.42 -8.53 9.32
C ASP A 6 11.29 -7.74 8.00
N LEU A 7 10.71 -6.53 8.03
CA LEU A 7 10.49 -5.75 6.81
C LEU A 7 11.73 -4.93 6.43
N PRO A 8 12.11 -4.88 5.14
CA PRO A 8 13.26 -4.10 4.69
C PRO A 8 13.06 -2.60 4.95
N GLY A 9 14.16 -1.89 5.18
CA GLY A 9 14.15 -0.46 5.47
C GLY A 9 13.66 -0.13 6.88
N VAL A 10 13.30 1.14 7.11
CA VAL A 10 12.69 1.64 8.35
C VAL A 10 11.29 2.15 8.06
N GLN A 11 10.36 2.07 9.03
CA GLN A 11 9.03 2.65 8.86
C GLN A 11 9.17 4.13 8.53
N TRP A 12 8.60 4.55 7.40
CA TRP A 12 8.61 5.92 6.98
C TRP A 12 7.31 6.58 7.40
N ILE A 13 7.44 7.69 8.13
CA ILE A 13 6.33 8.53 8.55
C ILE A 13 6.57 9.91 7.90
N PRO A 14 5.59 10.45 7.16
CA PRO A 14 5.73 11.74 6.53
C PRO A 14 5.95 12.82 7.59
N SER A 15 6.94 13.70 7.37
CA SER A 15 7.27 14.76 8.33
C SER A 15 6.21 15.86 8.40
N ASN A 16 5.34 15.96 7.38
CA ASN A 16 4.20 16.87 7.30
C ASN A 16 3.19 16.37 6.25
N SER A 17 2.01 16.99 6.23
CA SER A 17 0.94 16.62 5.31
C SER A 17 1.29 16.80 3.83
N THR A 18 2.15 17.78 3.48
CA THR A 18 2.58 18.00 2.08
C THR A 18 3.42 16.84 1.56
N VAL A 19 4.39 16.38 2.36
CA VAL A 19 5.25 15.23 2.03
C VAL A 19 4.44 13.95 1.95
N GLY A 20 3.47 13.77 2.85
CA GLY A 20 2.52 12.67 2.78
C GLY A 20 1.71 12.72 1.48
N HIS A 21 1.14 13.87 1.15
CA HIS A 21 0.32 14.04 -0.05
C HIS A 21 1.11 13.77 -1.34
N ALA A 22 2.33 14.29 -1.48
CA ALA A 22 3.16 14.04 -2.66
C ALA A 22 3.49 12.55 -2.85
N PHE A 23 3.70 11.81 -1.75
CA PHE A 23 3.92 10.37 -1.80
C PHE A 23 2.66 9.61 -2.22
N ILE A 24 1.51 9.99 -1.66
CA ILE A 24 0.20 9.42 -2.00
C ILE A 24 -0.15 9.68 -3.47
N GLU A 25 0.05 10.92 -3.94
CA GLU A 25 -0.18 11.31 -5.33
C GLU A 25 0.80 10.63 -6.30
N GLY A 26 2.00 10.21 -5.86
CA GLY A 26 2.95 9.50 -6.71
C GLY A 26 2.72 7.98 -6.75
N GLU A 27 2.71 7.36 -5.58
CA GLU A 27 2.60 5.90 -5.44
C GLU A 27 1.14 5.45 -5.44
N CYS A 28 0.30 6.04 -4.58
CA CYS A 28 -1.07 5.55 -4.43
C CYS A 28 -1.96 5.89 -5.64
N SER A 29 -1.72 7.00 -6.34
CA SER A 29 -2.38 7.31 -7.62
C SER A 29 -2.07 6.32 -8.76
N ARG A 30 -1.04 5.48 -8.58
CA ARG A 30 -0.66 4.41 -9.50
C ARG A 30 -0.96 3.03 -8.94
N CYS A 31 -1.65 2.94 -7.80
CA CYS A 31 -1.84 1.70 -7.08
C CYS A 31 -3.19 1.05 -7.43
N ALA A 32 -3.19 -0.21 -7.87
CA ALA A 32 -4.40 -0.99 -8.16
C ALA A 32 -5.33 -1.16 -6.95
N LYS A 33 -4.82 -1.00 -5.72
CA LYS A 33 -5.62 -1.08 -4.49
C LYS A 33 -6.37 0.21 -4.18
N ASP A 34 -6.05 1.30 -4.85
CA ASP A 34 -6.65 2.60 -4.63
C ASP A 34 -7.84 2.77 -5.58
N ALA A 35 -9.04 3.06 -5.04
CA ALA A 35 -10.22 3.27 -5.87
C ALA A 35 -10.06 4.39 -6.91
N PRO A 36 -9.36 5.51 -6.62
CA PRO A 36 -9.05 6.50 -7.64
C PRO A 36 -8.34 5.93 -8.87
N SER A 37 -7.29 5.14 -8.66
CA SER A 37 -6.54 4.51 -9.76
C SER A 37 -7.27 3.35 -10.42
N SER A 38 -8.00 2.56 -9.64
CA SER A 38 -8.67 1.35 -10.12
C SER A 38 -10.04 1.62 -10.74
N GLN A 39 -10.79 2.59 -10.21
CA GLN A 39 -12.17 2.91 -10.61
C GLN A 39 -12.26 4.27 -11.31
N GLY A 40 -11.20 5.07 -11.32
CA GLY A 40 -11.18 6.40 -11.94
C GLY A 40 -12.01 7.43 -11.17
N LYS A 41 -12.30 7.19 -9.89
CA LYS A 41 -13.04 8.13 -9.03
C LYS A 41 -12.10 9.20 -8.48
N PRO A 42 -12.54 10.46 -8.33
CA PRO A 42 -11.72 11.46 -7.65
C PRO A 42 -11.62 11.15 -6.15
N PHE A 43 -10.48 11.48 -5.53
CA PHE A 43 -10.19 11.19 -4.11
C PHE A 43 -11.24 11.78 -3.17
N GLU A 44 -11.79 12.95 -3.51
CA GLU A 44 -12.83 13.66 -2.75
C GLU A 44 -14.19 12.95 -2.76
N GLU A 45 -14.43 12.03 -3.69
CA GLU A 45 -15.65 11.21 -3.76
C GLU A 45 -15.45 9.79 -3.20
N CYS A 46 -14.22 9.43 -2.81
CA CYS A 46 -13.90 8.12 -2.25
C CYS A 46 -14.03 8.15 -0.73
N ASP A 47 -14.80 7.22 -0.18
CA ASP A 47 -14.88 7.01 1.26
C ASP A 47 -13.55 6.44 1.80
N ASP A 48 -13.29 6.58 3.10
CA ASP A 48 -12.08 6.09 3.78
C ASP A 48 -11.83 4.58 3.55
N HIS A 49 -12.91 3.84 3.29
CA HIS A 49 -12.93 2.42 3.00
C HIS A 49 -12.72 2.06 1.52
N GLU A 50 -12.91 3.02 0.61
CA GLU A 50 -12.63 2.88 -0.83
C GLU A 50 -11.17 3.23 -1.15
N LEU A 51 -10.52 4.00 -0.27
CA LEU A 51 -9.10 4.28 -0.32
C LEU A 51 -8.29 3.08 0.17
N CYS A 52 -7.06 2.95 -0.33
CA CYS A 52 -6.17 1.90 0.12
C CYS A 52 -6.04 1.91 1.67
N PRO A 53 -6.20 0.77 2.38
CA PRO A 53 -6.15 0.76 3.85
C PRO A 53 -4.82 1.26 4.43
N ILE A 54 -3.74 1.21 3.63
CA ILE A 54 -2.42 1.75 4.00
C ILE A 54 -2.46 3.28 4.07
N LEU A 55 -3.26 3.95 3.22
CA LEU A 55 -3.48 5.40 3.29
C LEU A 55 -4.18 5.81 4.58
N ALA A 56 -5.25 5.10 4.92
CA ALA A 56 -5.97 5.30 6.17
C ALA A 56 -5.11 4.94 7.41
N ALA A 57 -4.18 4.00 7.27
CA ALA A 57 -3.20 3.69 8.31
C ALA A 57 -2.12 4.79 8.42
N SER A 58 -1.74 5.43 7.33
CA SER A 58 -0.74 6.52 7.34
C SER A 58 -1.21 7.71 8.14
N SER A 59 -2.48 8.12 7.99
CA SER A 59 -3.05 9.23 8.78
C SER A 59 -3.05 8.93 10.29
N ARG A 60 -3.03 7.64 10.67
CA ARG A 60 -2.92 7.16 12.06
C ARG A 60 -1.49 6.81 12.49
N SER A 61 -0.47 7.05 11.66
CA SER A 61 0.92 6.60 11.91
C SER A 61 1.10 5.08 12.00
N GLU A 62 0.14 4.32 11.46
CA GLU A 62 0.10 2.86 11.45
C GLU A 62 0.48 2.25 10.08
N ALA A 63 0.89 3.06 9.10
CA ALA A 63 1.36 2.58 7.80
C ALA A 63 2.74 1.91 7.90
N VAL A 64 2.79 0.69 8.44
CA VAL A 64 4.02 -0.08 8.61
C VAL A 64 4.61 -0.53 7.27
N GLU A 65 3.78 -0.59 6.23
CA GLU A 65 4.14 -0.92 4.85
C GLU A 65 4.93 0.20 4.15
N TRP A 66 4.85 1.44 4.64
CA TRP A 66 5.65 2.54 4.10
C TRP A 66 7.06 2.44 4.69
N ARG A 67 8.04 2.18 3.83
CA ARG A 67 9.41 1.96 4.24
C ARG A 67 10.35 2.90 3.52
N ARG A 68 11.24 3.52 4.29
CA ARG A 68 12.44 4.16 3.77
C ARG A 68 13.54 3.11 3.68
N MET A 69 13.96 2.86 2.46
CA MET A 69 15.06 1.95 2.12
C MET A 69 16.41 2.61 2.45
N PRO A 70 17.49 1.81 2.61
CA PRO A 70 18.82 2.35 2.96
C PRO A 70 19.45 3.23 1.88
N ASP A 71 18.96 3.15 0.64
CA ASP A 71 19.28 4.05 -0.47
C ASP A 71 18.60 5.44 -0.33
N GLY A 72 17.69 5.61 0.64
CA GLY A 72 16.93 6.83 0.88
C GLY A 72 15.58 6.88 0.18
N GLU A 73 15.29 5.90 -0.69
CA GLU A 73 14.02 5.80 -1.41
C GLU A 73 12.90 5.37 -0.48
N VAL A 74 11.71 5.96 -0.63
CA VAL A 74 10.52 5.57 0.13
C VAL A 74 9.66 4.72 -0.77
N LYS A 75 9.26 3.54 -0.29
CA LYS A 75 8.41 2.60 -1.02
C LYS A 75 7.29 2.09 -0.14
N CYS A 76 6.14 1.85 -0.75
CA CYS A 76 5.08 1.09 -0.11
C CYS A 76 5.24 -0.40 -0.44
N LEU A 77 5.50 -1.25 0.56
CA LEU A 77 5.60 -2.70 0.36
C LEU A 77 4.29 -3.35 -0.11
N GLY A 78 3.17 -2.66 0.13
CA GLY A 78 1.85 -3.06 -0.33
C GLY A 78 1.44 -2.49 -1.68
N PHE A 79 2.31 -1.70 -2.34
CA PHE A 79 2.06 -1.12 -3.65
C PHE A 79 1.85 -2.22 -4.70
N VAL A 80 0.83 -2.04 -5.53
CA VAL A 80 0.53 -2.91 -6.66
C VAL A 80 0.23 -1.99 -7.82
N GLU A 81 0.97 -2.09 -8.92
CA GLU A 81 0.77 -1.17 -10.05
C GLU A 81 -0.61 -1.35 -10.69
N ALA A 82 -1.34 -0.25 -10.90
CA ALA A 82 -2.62 -0.23 -11.59
C ALA A 82 -2.45 -0.76 -13.02
N GLY A 83 -3.20 -1.82 -13.35
CA GLY A 83 -3.08 -2.51 -14.64
C GLY A 83 -2.08 -3.68 -14.65
N SER A 84 -1.25 -3.84 -13.61
CA SER A 84 -0.58 -5.13 -13.40
C SER A 84 -1.63 -6.15 -12.98
N ALA A 85 -1.69 -7.27 -13.69
CA ALA A 85 -2.48 -8.43 -13.28
C ALA A 85 -1.95 -8.89 -11.93
N THR A 86 -2.53 -8.37 -10.85
CA THR A 86 -2.23 -8.84 -9.49
C THR A 86 -2.38 -10.35 -9.57
N PRO A 87 -1.35 -11.17 -9.26
CA PRO A 87 -1.62 -12.55 -8.93
C PRO A 87 -2.52 -12.44 -7.71
N ALA A 88 -3.83 -12.59 -7.93
CA ALA A 88 -4.79 -12.68 -6.86
C ALA A 88 -4.16 -13.66 -5.88
N ARG A 89 -3.83 -13.20 -4.67
CA ARG A 89 -3.50 -14.11 -3.59
C ARG A 89 -4.80 -14.84 -3.33
N CYS A 90 -5.03 -15.87 -4.13
CA CYS A 90 -6.19 -16.71 -4.04
C CYS A 90 -5.99 -17.42 -2.71
N ASP A 91 -6.79 -17.08 -1.69
CA ASP A 91 -6.83 -17.81 -0.42
C ASP A 91 -7.18 -19.30 -0.61
N LYS A 92 -7.39 -19.77 -1.85
CA LYS A 92 -7.67 -21.16 -2.21
C LYS A 92 -6.49 -21.94 -2.79
N THR A 93 -5.30 -21.34 -2.97
CA THR A 93 -4.13 -22.10 -3.49
C THR A 93 -3.37 -22.89 -2.42
N GLN A 94 -3.77 -22.85 -1.15
CA GLN A 94 -3.24 -23.77 -0.14
C GLN A 94 -3.69 -25.24 -0.35
N ASP A 95 -4.74 -25.49 -1.13
CA ASP A 95 -5.32 -26.83 -1.31
C ASP A 95 -4.83 -27.60 -2.55
N MET A 96 -3.72 -27.18 -3.18
CA MET A 96 -3.22 -27.83 -4.42
C MET A 96 -1.87 -28.56 -4.27
N PHE A 97 -1.36 -28.73 -3.04
CA PHE A 97 -0.08 -29.43 -2.79
C PHE A 97 -0.12 -30.47 -1.66
N GLU A 98 -1.29 -30.89 -1.17
CA GLU A 98 -1.42 -32.05 -0.28
C GLU A 98 -2.18 -33.18 -1.01
N GLY A 99 -1.42 -33.97 -1.77
CA GLY A 99 -1.95 -35.07 -2.57
C GLY A 99 -0.84 -35.88 -3.22
N GLY A 100 0.00 -36.51 -2.39
CA GLY A 100 1.01 -37.48 -2.78
C GLY A 100 1.21 -38.50 -1.67
#